data_AF-A0A8J6XNG4-F1
#
_entry.id   AF-A0A8J6XNG4-F1
#
_cell.length_a   1.000
_cell.length_b   1.000
_cell.length_c   1.000
_cell.angle_alpha   90.00
_cell.angle_beta   90.00
_cell.angle_gamma   90.00
#
_symmetry.space_group_name_H-M   'P 1'
#
loop_
_entity.id
_entity.type
_entity.pdbx_description
1 polymer ?
#
loop_
_entity_poly.entity_id
_entity_poly.type
_entity_poly.pdbx_seq_one_letter_code
_entity_poly.pdbx_strand_id
1 'polypeptide(L)'
;ARLAMTPLLPIQEEIAARCPAEVRVLLYRRFMIRLSEVIARRFKSDALVTGESLGQVASQTIQNLRAVESVATMPILRPLIGLDKPEIINLARRMGSYETSILPHFDCCSFLLPDRPATRSTAAELDRAEAGLDVEDLVTQALDGTEIRRIEEPIPWDEIPLPEGVHR
;
A
#
# COMPACT_ATOMS: atom_id res chain seq x y z
N ALA A 1 13.57 -8.87 12.16
CA ALA A 1 12.94 -7.83 11.31
C ALA A 1 12.18 -6.82 12.18
N ARG A 2 11.66 -5.71 11.62
CA ARG A 2 10.78 -4.75 12.33
C ARG A 2 9.43 -4.71 11.61
N LEU A 3 8.34 -4.70 12.37
CA LEU A 3 6.98 -4.50 11.88
C LEU A 3 6.42 -3.21 12.48
N ALA A 4 6.00 -2.27 11.64
CA ALA A 4 5.32 -1.06 12.07
C ALA A 4 3.83 -1.19 11.75
N MET A 5 2.98 -0.99 12.76
CA MET A 5 1.53 -1.07 12.64
C MET A 5 0.96 0.32 12.88
N THR A 6 0.42 0.94 11.84
CA THR A 6 -0.08 2.32 11.86
C THR A 6 -1.60 2.33 11.68
N PRO A 7 -2.36 2.95 12.60
CA PRO A 7 -3.81 3.04 12.48
C PRO A 7 -4.21 3.92 11.30
N LEU A 8 -5.00 3.37 10.38
CA LEU A 8 -5.48 4.09 9.18
C LEU A 8 -6.94 4.55 9.30
N LEU A 9 -7.70 3.99 10.26
CA LEU A 9 -9.14 4.20 10.35
C LEU A 9 -9.56 5.69 10.44
N PRO A 10 -8.94 6.55 11.28
CA PRO A 10 -9.33 7.96 11.34
C PRO A 10 -9.15 8.69 10.00
N ILE A 11 -8.07 8.37 9.27
CA ILE A 11 -7.83 8.89 7.91
C ILE A 11 -8.93 8.41 6.95
N GLN A 12 -9.32 7.13 7.05
CA GLN A 12 -10.37 6.57 6.20
C GLN A 12 -11.73 7.22 6.47
N GLU A 13 -12.07 7.49 7.73
CA GLU A 13 -13.31 8.16 8.12
C GLU A 13 -13.37 9.60 7.59
N GLU A 14 -12.27 10.36 7.71
CA GLU A 14 -12.20 11.74 7.19
C GLU A 14 -12.31 11.78 5.66
N ILE A 15 -11.62 10.88 4.96
CA ILE A 15 -11.74 10.73 3.51
C ILE A 15 -13.16 10.30 3.12
N ALA A 16 -13.78 9.39 3.88
CA ALA A 16 -15.15 8.95 3.61
C ALA A 16 -16.16 10.09 3.78
N ALA A 17 -15.97 10.95 4.79
CA ALA A 17 -16.85 12.06 5.10
C ALA A 17 -16.69 13.26 4.13
N ARG A 18 -15.48 13.55 3.66
CA ARG A 18 -15.18 14.82 2.97
C ARG A 18 -14.76 14.69 1.50
N CYS A 19 -14.38 13.50 1.05
CA CYS A 19 -13.86 13.30 -0.30
C CYS A 19 -14.84 12.53 -1.21
N PRO A 20 -14.76 12.74 -2.55
CA PRO A 20 -15.57 11.98 -3.50
C PRO A 20 -15.33 10.47 -3.38
N ALA A 21 -16.41 9.69 -3.41
CA ALA A 21 -16.37 8.26 -3.16
C ALA A 21 -15.45 7.53 -4.16
N GLU A 22 -15.48 7.92 -5.42
CA GLU A 22 -14.81 7.26 -6.54
C GLU A 22 -13.28 7.23 -6.37
N VAL A 23 -12.70 8.22 -5.70
CA VAL A 23 -11.25 8.37 -5.52
C VAL A 23 -10.75 7.94 -4.14
N ARG A 24 -11.62 7.53 -3.20
CA ARG A 24 -11.25 7.20 -1.82
C ARG A 24 -10.09 6.23 -1.71
N VAL A 25 -10.11 5.15 -2.51
CA VAL A 25 -9.04 4.15 -2.54
C VAL A 25 -7.69 4.76 -2.94
N LEU A 26 -7.70 5.70 -3.88
CA LEU A 26 -6.47 6.39 -4.31
C LEU A 26 -5.95 7.32 -3.22
N LEU A 27 -6.85 7.99 -2.50
CA LEU A 27 -6.49 8.83 -1.35
C LEU A 27 -5.93 8.00 -0.19
N TYR A 28 -6.56 6.88 0.17
CA TYR A 28 -6.03 5.94 1.17
C TYR A 28 -4.59 5.54 0.82
N ARG A 29 -4.33 5.25 -0.46
CA ARG A 29 -2.99 4.88 -0.94
C ARG A 29 -1.99 6.02 -0.88
N ARG A 30 -2.39 7.26 -1.17
CA ARG A 30 -1.52 8.44 -0.97
C ARG A 30 -1.13 8.62 0.49
N PHE A 31 -2.07 8.46 1.42
CA PHE A 31 -1.77 8.49 2.85
C PHE A 31 -0.86 7.33 3.30
N MET A 32 -1.12 6.11 2.83
CA MET A 32 -0.24 4.96 3.10
C MET A 32 1.20 5.20 2.63
N ILE A 33 1.40 5.83 1.46
CA ILE A 33 2.73 6.20 0.97
C ILE A 33 3.39 7.23 1.89
N ARG A 34 2.69 8.32 2.24
CA ARG A 34 3.21 9.36 3.15
C ARG A 34 3.65 8.79 4.49
N LEU A 35 2.81 7.95 5.10
CA LEU A 35 3.10 7.27 6.36
C LEU A 35 4.32 6.35 6.22
N SER A 36 4.34 5.55 5.14
CA SER A 36 5.44 4.62 4.85
C SER A 36 6.77 5.34 4.64
N GLU A 37 6.80 6.49 3.95
CA GLU A 37 8.03 7.27 3.77
C GLU A 37 8.59 7.80 5.09
N VAL A 38 7.73 8.29 5.99
CA VAL A 38 8.18 8.75 7.31
C VAL A 38 8.77 7.59 8.11
N ILE A 39 8.12 6.44 8.10
CA ILE A 39 8.61 5.22 8.76
C ILE A 39 9.91 4.73 8.12
N ALA A 40 9.99 4.71 6.79
CA ALA A 40 11.17 4.31 6.03
C ALA A 40 12.39 5.17 6.38
N ARG A 41 12.22 6.50 6.49
CA ARG A 41 13.29 7.41 6.93
C ARG A 41 13.75 7.13 8.36
N ARG A 42 12.82 6.89 9.30
CA ARG A 42 13.15 6.46 10.68
C ARG A 42 13.94 5.15 10.69
N PHE A 43 13.68 4.28 9.73
CA PHE A 43 14.33 2.99 9.58
C PHE A 43 15.61 3.02 8.74
N LYS A 44 15.96 4.17 8.16
CA LYS A 44 17.09 4.38 7.24
C LYS A 44 17.00 3.53 5.96
N SER A 45 15.78 3.39 5.43
CA SER A 45 15.54 2.72 4.15
C SER A 45 15.67 3.70 2.98
N ASP A 46 16.14 3.22 1.83
CA ASP A 46 16.33 4.02 0.61
C ASP A 46 15.17 3.95 -0.38
N ALA A 47 14.27 2.97 -0.24
CA ALA A 47 13.14 2.74 -1.13
C ALA A 47 11.93 2.15 -0.40
N LEU A 48 10.75 2.33 -1.00
CA LEU A 48 9.53 1.58 -0.67
C LEU A 48 9.37 0.41 -1.64
N VAL A 49 8.76 -0.69 -1.19
CA VAL A 49 8.44 -1.84 -2.03
C VAL A 49 6.96 -2.14 -1.91
N THR A 50 6.26 -2.32 -3.03
CA THR A 50 4.83 -2.66 -3.06
C THR A 50 4.56 -3.92 -3.87
N GLY A 51 3.51 -4.65 -3.49
CA GLY A 51 3.03 -5.84 -4.22
C GLY A 51 2.09 -5.50 -5.39
N GLU A 52 2.21 -4.31 -5.99
CA GLU A 52 1.31 -3.89 -7.06
C GLU A 52 1.60 -4.60 -8.38
N SER A 53 0.55 -5.02 -9.09
CA SER A 53 0.60 -5.57 -10.44
C SER A 53 -0.28 -4.74 -11.38
N LEU A 54 0.16 -4.53 -12.61
CA LEU A 54 -0.53 -3.64 -13.54
C LEU A 54 -1.86 -4.26 -14.02
N GLY A 55 -2.95 -3.50 -13.89
CA GLY A 55 -4.25 -3.89 -14.45
C GLY A 55 -5.01 -4.99 -13.70
N GLN A 56 -4.51 -5.43 -12.54
CA GLN A 56 -5.18 -6.46 -11.73
C GLN A 56 -6.43 -5.92 -11.00
N VAL A 57 -6.40 -4.66 -10.56
CA VAL A 57 -7.54 -3.96 -9.92
C VAL A 57 -7.66 -2.53 -10.45
N ALA A 58 -8.84 -1.91 -10.30
CA ALA A 58 -9.14 -0.56 -10.80
C ALA A 58 -8.13 0.51 -10.32
N SER A 59 -7.61 0.38 -9.10
CA SER A 59 -6.63 1.32 -8.55
C SER A 59 -5.21 1.16 -9.13
N GLN A 60 -4.94 0.11 -9.91
CA GLN A 60 -3.62 -0.24 -10.45
C GLN A 60 -3.54 -0.08 -11.97
N THR A 61 -4.27 0.89 -12.53
CA THR A 61 -4.02 1.38 -13.90
C THR A 61 -2.79 2.28 -13.93
N ILE A 62 -2.11 2.40 -15.08
CA ILE A 62 -0.91 3.27 -15.22
C ILE A 62 -1.20 4.69 -14.73
N GLN A 63 -2.37 5.22 -15.05
CA GLN A 63 -2.81 6.56 -14.68
C GLN A 63 -2.97 6.69 -13.16
N ASN A 64 -3.63 5.72 -12.52
CA ASN A 64 -3.82 5.73 -11.08
C ASN A 64 -2.51 5.51 -10.32
N LEU A 65 -1.63 4.62 -10.80
CA LEU A 65 -0.29 4.43 -10.21
C LEU A 65 0.49 5.76 -10.22
N ARG A 66 0.51 6.45 -11.37
CA ARG A 66 1.16 7.75 -11.49
C ARG A 66 0.55 8.81 -10.57
N ALA A 67 -0.78 8.85 -10.46
CA ALA A 67 -1.47 9.84 -9.62
C ALA A 67 -1.27 9.59 -8.12
N VAL A 68 -1.16 8.33 -7.71
CA VAL A 68 -0.89 7.94 -6.32
C VAL A 68 0.58 8.16 -5.97
N GLU A 69 1.50 7.79 -6.85
CA GLU A 69 2.96 7.92 -6.64
C GLU A 69 3.43 9.38 -6.64
N SER A 70 2.62 10.34 -7.12
CA SER A 70 3.01 11.74 -7.15
C SER A 70 3.27 12.37 -5.77
N VAL A 71 2.87 11.71 -4.68
CA VAL A 71 3.16 12.14 -3.30
C VAL A 71 4.46 11.56 -2.75
N ALA A 72 5.01 10.55 -3.41
CA ALA A 72 6.24 9.90 -3.00
C ALA A 72 7.44 10.76 -3.39
N THR A 73 8.38 10.90 -2.46
CA THR A 73 9.70 11.49 -2.71
C THR A 73 10.81 10.42 -2.80
N MET A 74 10.52 9.22 -2.28
CA MET A 74 11.36 8.04 -2.29
C MET A 74 10.96 7.10 -3.45
N PRO A 75 11.92 6.38 -4.08
CA PRO A 75 11.60 5.39 -5.09
C PRO A 75 10.64 4.30 -4.60
N ILE A 76 9.64 3.96 -5.40
CA ILE A 76 8.73 2.82 -5.15
C ILE A 76 9.05 1.69 -6.13
N LEU A 77 9.57 0.59 -5.60
CA LEU A 77 9.88 -0.63 -6.35
C LEU A 77 8.65 -1.54 -6.42
N ARG A 78 8.36 -2.04 -7.62
CA ARG A 78 7.16 -2.85 -7.91
C ARG A 78 7.54 -4.17 -8.57
N PRO A 79 8.10 -5.13 -7.81
CA PRO A 79 8.61 -6.38 -8.37
C PRO A 79 7.55 -7.23 -9.09
N LEU A 80 6.26 -7.00 -8.81
CA LEU A 80 5.15 -7.75 -9.42
C LEU A 80 4.48 -7.01 -10.60
N ILE A 81 4.99 -5.84 -11.02
CA ILE A 81 4.27 -4.94 -11.94
C ILE A 81 3.87 -5.59 -13.27
N GLY A 82 4.69 -6.53 -13.76
CA GLY A 82 4.50 -7.22 -15.03
C GLY A 82 4.01 -8.67 -14.91
N LEU A 83 3.72 -9.16 -13.70
CA LEU A 83 3.29 -10.53 -13.48
C LEU A 83 1.77 -10.64 -13.45
N ASP A 84 1.23 -11.72 -14.01
CA ASP A 84 -0.19 -12.03 -13.91
C ASP A 84 -0.53 -12.68 -12.55
N LYS A 85 -1.84 -12.78 -12.27
CA LYS A 85 -2.33 -13.32 -11.00
C LYS A 85 -1.90 -14.80 -10.79
N PRO A 86 -2.03 -15.71 -11.77
CA PRO A 86 -1.49 -17.07 -11.66
C PRO A 86 0.00 -17.14 -11.29
N GLU A 87 0.85 -16.31 -11.92
CA GLU A 87 2.28 -16.24 -11.63
C GLU A 87 2.54 -15.80 -10.18
N ILE A 88 1.86 -14.76 -9.72
CA ILE A 88 1.95 -14.27 -8.33
C ILE A 88 1.50 -15.36 -7.34
N ILE A 89 0.41 -16.07 -7.63
CA ILE A 89 -0.08 -17.17 -6.79
C ILE A 89 0.95 -18.31 -6.72
N ASN A 90 1.53 -18.70 -7.85
CA ASN A 90 2.55 -19.75 -7.89
C ASN A 90 3.81 -19.35 -7.12
N LEU A 91 4.21 -18.08 -7.19
CA LEU A 91 5.27 -17.52 -6.36
C LEU A 91 4.93 -17.59 -4.88
N ALA A 92 3.73 -17.15 -4.48
CA ALA A 92 3.29 -17.19 -3.09
C ALA A 92 3.24 -18.62 -2.52
N ARG A 93 2.83 -19.62 -3.31
CA ARG A 93 2.86 -21.03 -2.90
C ARG A 93 4.29 -21.54 -2.72
N ARG A 94 5.18 -21.22 -3.66
CA ARG A 94 6.60 -21.60 -3.57
C ARG A 94 7.27 -20.98 -2.34
N MET A 95 6.94 -19.73 -2.01
CA MET A 95 7.47 -19.03 -0.83
C MET A 95 6.75 -19.41 0.49
N GLY A 96 5.70 -20.24 0.43
CA GLY A 96 4.93 -20.65 1.62
C GLY A 96 4.00 -19.57 2.19
N SER A 97 3.83 -18.41 1.53
CA SER A 97 2.97 -17.32 2.02
C SER A 97 1.50 -17.44 1.62
N TYR A 98 1.19 -18.31 0.65
CA TYR A 98 -0.15 -18.42 0.07
C TYR A 98 -1.20 -18.80 1.12
N GLU A 99 -0.97 -19.84 1.93
CA GLU A 99 -1.95 -20.35 2.89
C GLU A 99 -2.36 -19.30 3.94
N THR A 100 -1.39 -18.52 4.42
CA THR A 100 -1.68 -17.40 5.34
C THR A 100 -2.42 -16.27 4.64
N SER A 101 -2.06 -15.97 3.38
CA SER A 101 -2.61 -14.82 2.63
C SER A 101 -4.08 -15.00 2.24
N ILE A 102 -4.59 -16.23 2.20
CA ILE A 102 -5.98 -16.54 1.84
C ILE A 102 -6.92 -16.69 3.04
N LEU A 103 -6.41 -16.56 4.27
CA LEU A 103 -7.25 -16.68 5.46
C LEU A 103 -8.38 -15.64 5.44
N PRO A 104 -9.62 -16.02 5.78
CA PRO A 104 -10.74 -15.09 5.79
C PRO A 104 -10.50 -14.02 6.85
N HIS A 105 -10.62 -12.77 6.45
CA HIS A 105 -10.48 -11.63 7.35
C HIS A 105 -11.58 -10.60 7.07
N PHE A 106 -12.03 -9.94 8.13
CA PHE A 106 -12.91 -8.79 8.00
C PHE A 106 -12.06 -7.59 7.59
N ASP A 107 -12.00 -7.34 6.29
CA ASP A 107 -11.23 -6.23 5.77
C ASP A 107 -11.99 -4.92 5.97
N CYS A 108 -11.41 -3.97 6.72
CA CYS A 108 -11.99 -2.63 6.95
C CYS A 108 -12.28 -1.91 5.61
N CYS A 109 -11.52 -2.26 4.57
CA CYS A 109 -11.71 -1.75 3.22
C CYS A 109 -13.10 -2.10 2.68
N SER A 110 -13.66 -3.27 3.01
CA SER A 110 -14.96 -3.72 2.47
C SER A 110 -16.13 -2.80 2.81
N PHE A 111 -16.07 -2.11 3.96
CA PHE A 111 -17.14 -1.18 4.39
C PHE A 111 -17.01 0.21 3.77
N LEU A 112 -15.80 0.63 3.41
CA LEU A 112 -15.51 2.00 2.94
C LEU A 112 -15.09 2.05 1.46
N LEU A 113 -15.20 0.91 0.76
CA LEU A 113 -14.98 0.81 -0.69
C LEU A 113 -16.15 1.49 -1.44
N PRO A 114 -15.87 2.28 -2.48
CA PRO A 114 -16.92 2.83 -3.33
C PRO A 114 -17.50 1.76 -4.27
N ASP A 115 -18.78 1.89 -4.59
CA ASP A 115 -19.45 1.04 -5.59
C ASP A 115 -18.80 1.16 -6.99
N ARG A 116 -18.28 2.35 -7.31
CA ARG A 116 -17.68 2.69 -8.60
C ARG A 116 -16.31 3.35 -8.39
N PRO A 117 -15.24 2.56 -8.20
CA PRO A 117 -13.90 3.10 -8.06
C PRO A 117 -13.41 3.73 -9.38
N ALA A 118 -12.70 4.85 -9.28
CA ALA A 118 -12.09 5.51 -10.43
C ALA A 118 -10.99 4.64 -11.05
N THR A 119 -11.10 4.35 -12.34
CA THR A 119 -10.10 3.60 -13.12
C THR A 119 -9.05 4.51 -13.76
N ARG A 120 -9.28 5.83 -13.74
CA ARG A 120 -8.37 6.83 -14.28
C ARG A 120 -8.52 8.13 -13.49
N SER A 121 -7.45 8.53 -12.82
CA SER A 121 -7.34 9.81 -12.12
C SER A 121 -6.00 10.48 -12.43
N THR A 122 -5.92 11.77 -12.18
CA THR A 122 -4.71 12.59 -12.28
C THR A 122 -4.26 13.06 -10.90
N ALA A 123 -2.97 13.40 -10.76
CA ALA A 123 -2.45 13.95 -9.51
C ALA A 123 -3.24 15.20 -9.07
N ALA A 124 -3.51 16.12 -10.00
CA ALA A 124 -4.26 17.34 -9.72
C ALA A 124 -5.73 17.10 -9.32
N GLU A 125 -6.35 16.00 -9.72
CA GLU A 125 -7.68 15.61 -9.21
C GLU A 125 -7.59 15.12 -7.77
N LEU A 126 -6.58 14.31 -7.45
CA LEU A 126 -6.37 13.82 -6.09
C LEU A 126 -5.95 14.94 -5.14
N ASP A 127 -5.09 15.86 -5.57
CA ASP A 127 -4.68 17.05 -4.80
C ASP A 127 -5.90 17.91 -4.44
N ARG A 128 -6.81 18.13 -5.41
CA ARG A 128 -8.07 18.86 -5.14
C ARG A 128 -9.01 18.09 -4.22
N ALA A 129 -9.07 16.76 -4.35
CA ALA A 129 -9.95 15.94 -3.53
C ALA A 129 -9.52 15.91 -2.06
N GLU A 130 -8.22 15.98 -1.76
CA GLU A 130 -7.70 16.04 -0.39
C GLU A 130 -7.44 17.47 0.13
N ALA A 131 -7.67 18.51 -0.68
CA ALA A 131 -7.40 19.91 -0.29
C ALA A 131 -8.20 20.39 0.94
N GLY A 132 -9.34 19.77 1.23
CA GLY A 132 -10.15 20.04 2.42
C GLY A 132 -9.75 19.24 3.66
N LEU A 133 -8.72 18.40 3.57
CA LEU A 133 -8.19 17.60 4.67
C LEU A 133 -6.95 18.27 5.26
N ASP A 134 -6.79 18.19 6.57
CA ASP A 134 -5.51 18.51 7.22
C ASP A 134 -4.57 17.30 7.09
N VAL A 135 -3.91 17.19 5.93
CA VAL A 135 -3.07 16.04 5.60
C VAL A 135 -1.91 15.88 6.59
N GLU A 136 -1.31 16.99 7.03
CA GLU A 136 -0.15 16.97 7.93
C GLU A 136 -0.54 16.50 9.33
N ASP A 137 -1.64 17.03 9.88
CA ASP A 137 -2.17 16.62 11.18
C ASP A 137 -2.60 15.15 11.17
N LEU A 138 -3.35 14.73 10.14
CA LEU A 138 -3.79 13.34 9.98
C LEU A 138 -2.62 12.35 9.91
N VAL A 139 -1.56 12.70 9.17
CA VAL A 139 -0.34 11.88 9.09
C VAL A 139 0.36 11.84 10.45
N THR A 140 0.45 12.96 11.15
CA THR A 140 1.09 13.05 12.46
C THR A 140 0.36 12.19 13.49
N GLN A 141 -0.96 12.32 13.59
CA GLN A 141 -1.78 11.54 14.53
C GLN A 141 -1.69 10.03 14.27
N ALA A 142 -1.71 9.60 13.00
CA ALA A 142 -1.53 8.20 12.65
C ALA A 142 -0.13 7.69 13.04
N LEU A 143 0.91 8.50 12.84
CA LEU A 143 2.28 8.16 13.23
C LEU A 143 2.46 8.07 14.75
N ASP A 144 1.77 8.90 15.52
CA ASP A 144 1.79 8.85 16.99
C ASP A 144 1.12 7.58 17.53
N GLY A 145 0.09 7.08 16.84
CA GLY A 145 -0.53 5.79 17.11
C GLY A 145 0.24 4.58 16.57
N THR A 146 1.42 4.76 15.98
CA THR A 146 2.17 3.66 15.36
C THR A 146 2.89 2.80 16.40
N GLU A 147 2.63 1.49 16.35
CA GLU A 147 3.30 0.50 17.17
C GLU A 147 4.43 -0.19 16.40
N ILE A 148 5.62 -0.29 17.00
CA ILE A 148 6.77 -0.99 16.39
C ILE A 148 7.05 -2.27 17.15
N ARG A 149 6.90 -3.40 16.46
CA ARG A 149 7.23 -4.75 16.95
C ARG A 149 8.55 -5.22 16.35
N ARG A 150 9.41 -5.80 17.18
CA ARG A 150 10.58 -6.54 16.70
C ARG A 150 10.16 -7.98 16.44
N ILE A 151 10.49 -8.48 15.24
CA ILE A 151 10.33 -9.88 14.87
C ILE A 151 11.66 -10.57 15.21
N GLU A 152 11.62 -11.43 16.22
CA GLU A 152 12.80 -12.08 16.83
C GLU A 152 13.36 -13.20 15.95
N GLU A 153 12.49 -14.03 15.37
CA GLU A 153 12.86 -15.17 14.52
C GLU A 153 12.25 -15.01 13.11
N PRO A 154 12.74 -14.06 12.29
CA PRO A 154 12.35 -14.00 10.90
C PRO A 154 12.94 -15.21 10.14
N ILE A 155 12.18 -15.74 9.17
CA ILE A 155 12.76 -16.68 8.19
C ILE A 155 13.96 -15.99 7.53
N PRO A 156 15.16 -16.58 7.59
CA PRO A 156 16.34 -16.00 6.96
C PRO A 156 16.11 -15.80 5.46
N TRP A 157 16.58 -14.67 4.91
CA TRP A 157 16.42 -14.36 3.48
C TRP A 157 16.99 -15.48 2.59
N ASP A 158 18.04 -16.11 3.07
CA ASP A 158 18.71 -17.23 2.43
C ASP A 158 17.98 -18.58 2.55
N GLU A 159 16.90 -18.64 3.32
CA GLU A 159 16.03 -19.82 3.42
C GLU A 159 14.73 -19.64 2.63
N ILE A 160 14.42 -18.43 2.16
CA ILE A 160 13.23 -18.18 1.34
C ILE A 160 13.45 -18.79 -0.06
N PRO A 161 12.54 -19.68 -0.53
CA PRO A 161 12.62 -20.27 -1.86
C PRO A 161 12.58 -19.20 -2.95
N LEU A 162 13.55 -19.24 -3.87
CA LEU A 162 13.59 -18.33 -5.01
C LEU A 162 12.74 -18.84 -6.17
N PRO A 163 12.22 -17.92 -7.01
CA PRO A 163 11.68 -18.30 -8.31
C PRO A 163 12.73 -18.96 -9.19
N GLU A 164 12.29 -19.83 -10.09
CA GLU A 164 13.17 -20.48 -11.07
C GLU A 164 13.88 -19.42 -11.94
N GLY A 165 15.21 -19.55 -12.10
CA GLY A 165 16.03 -18.59 -12.84
C GLY A 165 16.43 -17.31 -12.09
N VAL A 166 16.06 -17.17 -10.80
CA VAL A 166 16.49 -16.04 -9.97
C VAL A 166 17.68 -16.45 -9.10
N HIS A 167 18.74 -15.65 -9.15
CA HIS A 167 19.94 -15.80 -8.32
C HIS A 167 19.99 -14.71 -7.25
N ARG A 168 20.54 -15.05 -6.08
CA ARG A 168 20.78 -14.09 -4.98
C ARG A 168 21.98 -13.21 -5.24
#